data_AF-A0A1T4WH63-F1
#
_entry.id   AF-A0A1T4WH63-F1
#
_cell.length_a   1.000
_cell.length_b   1.000
_cell.length_c   1.000
_cell.angle_alpha   90.00
_cell.angle_beta   90.00
_cell.angle_gamma   90.00
#
_symmetry.space_group_name_H-M   'P 1'
#
loop_
_entity.id
_entity.type
_entity.pdbx_description
1 polymer ?
#
loop_
_entity_poly.entity_id
_entity_poly.type
_entity_poly.pdbx_seq_one_letter_code
_entity_poly.pdbx_strand_id
1 'polypeptide(L)' 'MKSLLDFFSNLASPAEAANDSHHSSAELRQAIRELSALNDRELSDMGLARSEIEYAVRHGRKGIDDDQRHVA' A
#
# COMPACT_ATOMS: atom_id res chain seq x y z
N MET A 1 3.30 -30.37 -23.26
CA MET A 1 2.60 -30.70 -22.00
C MET A 1 3.35 -29.98 -20.89
N LYS A 2 2.72 -28.99 -20.24
CA LYS A 2 3.33 -28.25 -19.12
C LYS A 2 3.04 -29.05 -17.84
N SER A 3 4.09 -29.37 -17.10
CA SER A 3 4.05 -30.35 -16.00
C SER A 3 3.58 -29.69 -14.71
N LEU A 4 2.92 -30.45 -13.84
CA LEU A 4 2.57 -30.03 -12.48
C LEU A 4 3.82 -29.60 -11.67
N LEU A 5 5.01 -30.08 -12.03
CA LEU A 5 6.27 -29.67 -11.40
C LEU A 5 6.73 -28.25 -11.79
N ASP A 6 6.29 -27.71 -12.94
CA ASP A 6 6.57 -26.31 -13.33
C ASP A 6 5.79 -25.33 -12.45
N PHE A 7 4.67 -25.77 -11.88
CA PHE A 7 3.84 -24.96 -10.97
C PHE A 7 4.50 -24.81 -9.58
N PHE A 8 5.08 -25.88 -9.04
CA PHE A 8 5.66 -25.87 -7.68
C PHE A 8 7.04 -25.19 -7.59
N SER A 9 7.79 -25.12 -8.69
CA SER A 9 9.08 -24.41 -8.71
C SER A 9 8.94 -22.90 -8.54
N ASN A 10 7.75 -22.34 -8.82
CA ASN A 10 7.46 -20.92 -8.60
C ASN A 10 6.87 -20.60 -7.21
N LEU A 11 6.82 -21.58 -6.29
CA LEU A 11 6.38 -21.37 -4.90
C LEU A 11 7.54 -21.29 -3.89
N ALA A 12 8.78 -21.38 -4.36
CA ALA A 12 9.97 -21.31 -3.51
C ALA A 12 10.64 -19.93 -3.61
N SER A 13 9.99 -18.89 -3.10
CA SER A 13 10.69 -17.71 -2.55
C SER A 13 9.78 -16.85 -1.68
N PRO A 14 9.85 -16.97 -0.34
CA PRO A 14 9.25 -16.00 0.58
C PRO A 14 10.01 -14.66 0.64
N ALA A 15 10.97 -14.43 -0.27
CA ALA A 15 11.82 -13.23 -0.31
C ALA A 15 11.32 -12.14 -1.28
N GLU A 16 10.30 -12.41 -2.11
CA GLU A 16 9.76 -11.44 -3.09
C GLU A 16 8.49 -10.71 -2.63
N ALA A 17 8.07 -10.85 -1.37
CA ALA A 17 6.96 -10.06 -0.82
C ALA A 17 7.37 -8.62 -0.41
N ALA A 18 8.64 -8.23 -0.66
CA ALA A 18 9.24 -7.05 -0.05
C ALA A 18 9.34 -5.81 -0.96
N ASN A 19 9.03 -5.86 -2.26
CA ASN A 19 9.38 -4.71 -3.12
C ASN A 19 8.63 -4.65 -4.45
N ASP A 20 7.40 -4.14 -4.45
CA ASP A 20 6.82 -3.51 -5.65
C ASP A 20 5.93 -2.34 -5.23
N SER A 21 6.56 -1.33 -4.63
CA SER A 21 5.92 -0.07 -4.21
C SER A 21 5.78 0.92 -5.37
N HIS A 22 5.19 0.51 -6.49
CA HIS A 22 4.86 1.39 -7.60
C HIS A 22 3.35 1.40 -7.84
N HIS A 23 2.61 2.04 -6.93
CA HIS A 23 1.18 2.33 -7.17
C HIS A 23 1.03 3.16 -8.44
N SER A 24 0.20 2.70 -9.36
CA SER A 24 -0.14 3.43 -10.56
C SER A 24 -0.88 4.73 -10.20
N SER A 25 -0.77 5.74 -11.06
CA SER A 25 -1.51 7.01 -10.91
C SER A 25 -3.03 6.79 -10.80
N ALA A 26 -3.56 5.75 -11.44
CA ALA A 26 -4.97 5.39 -11.36
C ALA A 26 -5.34 4.88 -9.96
N GLU A 27 -4.54 3.98 -9.39
CA GLU A 27 -4.76 3.45 -8.04
C GLU A 27 -4.66 4.55 -6.98
N LEU A 28 -3.66 5.44 -7.09
CA LEU A 28 -3.52 6.58 -6.17
C LEU A 28 -4.76 7.50 -6.21
N ARG A 29 -5.27 7.79 -7.41
CA ARG A 29 -6.48 8.62 -7.57
C ARG A 29 -7.72 7.93 -7.02
N GLN A 30 -7.82 6.62 -7.20
CA GLN A 30 -8.92 5.83 -6.66
C GLN A 30 -8.89 5.86 -5.12
N ALA A 31 -7.73 5.60 -4.51
CA ALA A 31 -7.57 5.66 -3.06
C ALA A 31 -7.90 7.04 -2.49
N ILE A 32 -7.42 8.13 -3.12
CA ILE A 32 -7.77 9.50 -2.70
C ILE A 32 -9.28 9.72 -2.75
N ARG A 33 -9.96 9.26 -3.81
CA ARG A 33 -11.42 9.40 -3.95
C ARG A 33 -12.17 8.63 -2.87
N GLU A 34 -11.77 7.39 -2.61
CA GLU A 34 -12.39 6.53 -1.60
C GLU A 34 -12.24 7.12 -0.20
N LEU A 35 -11.04 7.55 0.18
CA LEU A 35 -10.80 8.22 1.46
C LEU A 35 -11.56 9.55 1.56
N SER A 36 -11.63 10.32 0.47
CA SER A 36 -12.35 11.60 0.47
C SER A 36 -13.87 11.43 0.61
N ALA A 37 -14.41 10.26 0.29
CA ALA A 37 -15.83 9.94 0.45
C ALA A 37 -16.21 9.63 1.90
N LEU A 38 -15.24 9.29 2.76
CA LEU A 38 -15.45 9.09 4.19
C LEU A 38 -15.76 10.40 4.89
N ASN A 39 -16.52 10.33 5.98
CA ASN A 39 -16.80 11.49 6.81
C ASN A 39 -15.64 11.79 7.78
N ASP A 40 -15.65 12.98 8.40
CA ASP A 40 -14.54 13.45 9.24
C ASP A 40 -14.32 12.58 10.48
N ARG A 41 -15.36 11.92 10.98
CA ARG A 41 -15.25 11.01 12.13
C ARG A 41 -14.54 9.72 11.73
N GLU A 42 -14.92 9.14 10.59
CA GLU A 42 -14.26 7.94 10.05
C GLU A 42 -12.78 8.21 9.75
N LEU A 43 -12.47 9.37 9.16
CA LEU A 43 -11.09 9.81 8.93
C LEU A 43 -10.33 10.01 10.25
N SER A 44 -10.97 10.64 11.23
CA SER A 44 -10.38 10.86 12.56
C SER A 44 -10.11 9.56 13.30
N ASP A 45 -10.99 8.54 13.18
CA ASP A 45 -10.80 7.23 13.82
C ASP A 45 -9.55 6.52 13.29
N MET A 46 -9.18 6.78 12.03
CA MET A 46 -7.93 6.30 11.43
C MET A 46 -6.71 7.18 11.75
N GLY A 47 -6.91 8.32 12.41
CA GLY A 47 -5.87 9.32 12.66
C GLY A 47 -5.41 10.00 11.36
N LEU A 48 -6.35 10.37 10.48
CA LEU A 48 -6.08 11.05 9.21
C LEU A 48 -6.95 12.31 9.11
N ALA A 49 -6.37 13.47 8.79
CA ALA A 49 -7.16 14.64 8.41
C ALA A 49 -7.46 14.64 6.91
N ARG A 50 -8.60 15.22 6.50
CA ARG A 50 -8.98 15.29 5.07
C ARG A 50 -7.94 16.01 4.21
N SER A 51 -7.26 17.02 4.76
CA SER A 51 -6.16 17.73 4.09
C SER A 51 -4.90 16.87 3.89
N GLU A 52 -4.75 15.77 4.63
CA GLU A 52 -3.57 14.91 4.60
C GLU A 52 -3.73 13.72 3.65
N ILE A 53 -4.95 13.42 3.19
CA ILE A 53 -5.26 12.24 2.35
C ILE A 53 -4.32 12.14 1.15
N GLU A 54 -4.16 13.21 0.36
CA GLU A 54 -3.32 13.16 -0.83
C GLU A 54 -1.85 12.89 -0.49
N TYR A 55 -1.34 13.54 0.55
CA TYR A 55 0.04 13.34 0.98
C TYR A 55 0.25 11.92 1.49
N ALA A 56 -0.64 11.43 2.35
CA ALA A 56 -0.58 10.11 2.96
C ALA A 56 -0.67 8.98 1.92
N VAL A 57 -1.54 9.12 0.90
CA VAL A 57 -1.67 8.13 -0.17
C VAL A 57 -0.41 8.07 -1.06
N ARG A 58 0.22 9.22 -1.32
CA ARG A 58 1.38 9.30 -2.25
C ARG A 58 2.71 8.97 -1.59
N HIS A 59 2.88 9.35 -0.32
CA HIS A 59 4.17 9.31 0.37
C HIS A 59 4.15 8.44 1.63
N GLY A 60 2.99 7.89 1.99
CA GLY A 60 2.81 7.23 3.27
C GLY A 60 2.53 8.21 4.41
N ARG A 61 2.20 7.68 5.58
CA ARG A 61 2.01 8.48 6.79
C ARG A 61 3.36 8.80 7.42
N LYS A 62 3.63 10.10 7.56
CA LYS A 62 4.84 10.61 8.21
C LYS A 62 4.97 10.03 9.63
N GLY A 63 6.07 9.33 9.88
CA GLY A 63 6.38 8.72 11.19
C GLY A 63 5.86 7.30 11.43
N ILE A 64 5.29 6.62 10.41
CA ILE A 64 4.94 5.19 10.50
C ILE A 64 5.73 4.39 9.46
N ASP A 65 5.84 4.93 8.24
CA ASP A 65 6.51 4.23 7.14
C ASP A 65 8.04 4.46 7.16
N ASP A 66 8.52 5.51 7.84
CA ASP A 66 9.95 5.73 8.09
C ASP A 66 10.52 4.63 9.01
N ASP A 67 9.77 4.18 10.02
CA ASP A 67 10.22 3.09 10.90
C ASP A 67 10.25 1.74 10.16
N GLN A 68 9.35 1.52 9.20
CA GLN A 68 9.28 0.28 8.42
C GLN A 68 10.39 0.16 7.37
N ARG A 69 10.97 1.28 6.89
CA ARG A 69 12.09 1.27 5.94
C ARG A 69 13.44 0.94 6.60
N HIS A 70 13.51 0.94 7.93
CA HIS A 70 14.75 0.80 8.69
C HIS A 70 14.96 -0.59 9.29
N VAL A 71 14.06 -1.56 9.07
CA VAL A 71 14.20 -2.91 9.60
C VAL A 71 14.38 -3.93 8.46
N ALA A 72 15.66 -4.20 8.19
CA ALA A 72 16.30 -5.38 7.58
C ALA A 72 15.78 -5.90 6.23
#